data_AF-A0A7C9MBS6-F1
#
_entry.id   AF-A0A7C9MBS6-F1
#
_cell.length_a   1.000
_cell.length_b   1.000
_cell.length_c   1.000
_cell.angle_alpha   90.00
_cell.angle_beta   90.00
_cell.angle_gamma   90.00
#
_symmetry.space_group_name_H-M   'P 1'
#
loop_
_entity.id
_entity.type
_entity.pdbx_description
1 polymer ?
#
loop_
_entity_poly.entity_id
_entity_poly.type
_entity_poly.pdbx_seq_one_letter_code
_entity_poly.pdbx_strand_id
1 'polypeptide(L)'
;MNQIHRNALPPKFDALYCTFYTISNLYIRNRFVSRLHKFLNFQNNALIALILTIFLCQASHAQSDISNVASASKIDTNDKNVIVDVLINEIYSIDPVEGDFLADVTLSYEWNNRSNTEALKTDDPMLSSDPLIDFVNDRDLNLIWEDYGEPTSPDMQYRVSRRYNGEFSAYFDLSKFPFDTQQIKLILEPRHNTTKETTLMFNPQLSNLGSTQLIDTMIPKNEYNGIDGWKFKSAQLIAKEQNYVGRAAPSPRLLVDLTADREYSHYTYLVISLIFFISLICFSAYFFPIEDIGSRLQVLTALLLALTAVQFVVYDDLPTIPYLTRIDLMFLSCYVCMLSVIAITVFVKWQISKRDRESVVKFEKAAMISTSIIFCGAFLAVNVLR
;
A
#
# COMPACT_ATOMS: atom_id res chain seq x y z
N MET A 1 45.89 2.33 -93.82
CA MET A 1 45.37 1.47 -92.72
C MET A 1 46.56 0.94 -91.94
N ASN A 2 47.37 1.80 -91.32
CA ASN A 2 47.25 2.44 -90.00
C ASN A 2 47.31 1.48 -88.81
N GLN A 3 48.54 1.44 -88.27
CA GLN A 3 49.01 0.78 -87.08
C GLN A 3 48.71 1.57 -85.79
N ILE A 4 48.80 0.81 -84.70
CA ILE A 4 48.74 1.15 -83.28
C ILE A 4 49.84 2.16 -82.89
N HIS A 5 49.50 3.13 -82.03
CA HIS A 5 50.44 3.70 -81.07
C HIS A 5 49.75 4.02 -79.73
N ARG A 6 50.36 3.55 -78.64
CA ARG A 6 50.06 3.89 -77.24
C ARG A 6 50.59 5.29 -76.91
N ASN A 7 49.95 6.00 -75.99
CA ASN A 7 50.59 6.89 -75.02
C ASN A 7 49.73 6.99 -73.74
N ALA A 8 50.38 7.14 -72.60
CA ALA A 8 49.87 6.95 -71.25
C ALA A 8 49.98 8.22 -70.36
N LEU A 9 49.09 8.28 -69.35
CA LEU A 9 49.13 8.99 -68.03
C LEU A 9 48.85 10.53 -67.97
N PRO A 10 48.33 11.09 -66.82
CA PRO A 10 48.38 10.55 -65.46
C PRO A 10 47.07 10.52 -64.61
N PRO A 11 47.09 9.86 -63.43
CA PRO A 11 45.97 9.70 -62.52
C PRO A 11 46.18 10.53 -61.24
N LYS A 12 45.42 11.62 -61.05
CA LYS A 12 45.40 12.35 -59.78
C LYS A 12 44.07 13.08 -59.58
N PHE A 13 42.95 12.39 -59.39
CA PHE A 13 41.77 13.06 -58.81
C PHE A 13 40.79 12.17 -58.02
N ASP A 14 40.87 10.84 -58.10
CA ASP A 14 39.85 9.97 -57.46
C ASP A 14 40.15 9.53 -56.01
N ALA A 15 41.37 9.77 -55.50
CA ALA A 15 41.75 9.29 -54.16
C ALA A 15 41.32 10.22 -53.00
N LEU A 16 41.03 11.50 -53.26
CA LEU A 16 40.72 12.50 -52.23
C LEU A 16 39.23 12.59 -51.85
N TYR A 17 38.32 12.26 -52.77
CA TYR A 17 36.87 12.26 -52.49
C TYR A 17 36.40 11.02 -51.72
N CYS A 18 36.97 9.85 -52.01
CA CYS A 18 36.63 8.61 -51.28
C CYS A 18 37.16 8.60 -49.84
N THR A 19 38.28 9.25 -49.56
CA THR A 19 38.86 9.32 -48.21
C THR A 19 38.14 10.33 -47.31
N PHE A 20 37.66 11.47 -47.83
CA PHE A 20 36.88 12.43 -47.03
C PHE A 20 35.48 11.93 -46.66
N TYR A 21 34.81 11.16 -47.54
CA TYR A 21 33.45 10.65 -47.27
C TYR A 21 33.44 9.44 -46.31
N THR A 22 34.49 8.62 -46.30
CA THR A 22 34.65 7.54 -45.31
C THR A 22 35.15 8.04 -43.96
N ILE A 23 36.06 9.03 -43.93
CA ILE A 23 36.56 9.59 -42.66
C ILE A 23 35.49 10.43 -41.96
N SER A 24 34.66 11.20 -42.68
CA SER A 24 33.55 11.96 -42.07
C SER A 24 32.42 11.08 -41.53
N ASN A 25 32.05 10.00 -42.24
CA ASN A 25 31.06 9.03 -41.75
C ASN A 25 31.60 8.16 -40.59
N LEU A 26 32.89 7.79 -40.57
CA LEU A 26 33.47 7.10 -39.41
C LEU A 26 33.60 8.04 -38.20
N TYR A 27 33.96 9.31 -38.41
CA TYR A 27 34.19 10.26 -37.31
C TYR A 27 32.88 10.71 -36.65
N ILE A 28 31.80 10.91 -37.44
CA ILE A 28 30.48 11.27 -36.90
C ILE A 28 29.79 10.06 -36.25
N ARG A 29 29.89 8.86 -36.85
CA ARG A 29 29.33 7.62 -36.28
C ARG A 29 30.05 7.20 -35.00
N ASN A 30 31.39 7.31 -34.93
CA ASN A 30 32.13 6.97 -33.71
C ASN A 30 31.93 8.00 -32.58
N ARG A 31 31.76 9.30 -32.89
CA ARG A 31 31.53 10.31 -31.84
C ARG A 31 30.10 10.27 -31.30
N PHE A 32 29.11 9.93 -32.12
CA PHE A 32 27.72 9.76 -31.67
C PHE A 32 27.50 8.43 -30.94
N VAL A 33 28.04 7.32 -31.44
CA VAL A 33 27.97 6.01 -30.77
C VAL A 33 28.80 6.00 -29.48
N SER A 34 29.97 6.65 -29.43
CA SER A 34 30.75 6.80 -28.19
C SER A 34 30.02 7.65 -27.14
N ARG A 35 29.32 8.71 -27.56
CA ARG A 35 28.50 9.54 -26.65
C ARG A 35 27.24 8.83 -26.21
N LEU A 36 26.56 8.10 -27.09
CA LEU A 36 25.37 7.30 -26.76
C LEU A 36 25.73 6.12 -25.84
N HIS A 37 26.86 5.44 -26.09
CA HIS A 37 27.35 4.35 -25.24
C HIS A 37 27.87 4.86 -23.89
N LYS A 38 28.49 6.05 -23.84
CA LYS A 38 28.81 6.73 -22.56
C LYS A 38 27.57 7.22 -21.83
N PHE A 39 26.53 7.69 -22.53
CA PHE A 39 25.27 8.15 -21.93
C PHE A 39 24.42 6.97 -21.41
N LEU A 40 24.36 5.87 -22.17
CA LEU A 40 23.72 4.61 -21.76
C LEU A 40 24.47 3.92 -20.62
N ASN A 41 25.81 3.89 -20.62
CA ASN A 41 26.59 3.38 -19.49
C ASN A 41 26.55 4.31 -18.26
N PHE A 42 26.42 5.63 -18.45
CA PHE A 42 26.26 6.58 -17.35
C PHE A 42 24.89 6.44 -16.70
N GLN A 43 23.81 6.27 -17.49
CA GLN A 43 22.48 6.01 -16.93
C GLN A 43 22.38 4.62 -16.27
N ASN A 44 22.96 3.57 -16.86
CA ASN A 44 22.98 2.25 -16.23
C ASN A 44 23.82 2.22 -14.95
N ASN A 45 24.98 2.87 -14.91
CA ASN A 45 25.81 2.93 -13.70
C ASN A 45 25.22 3.85 -12.62
N ALA A 46 24.53 4.93 -13.00
CA ALA A 46 23.80 5.78 -12.06
C ALA A 46 22.57 5.08 -11.47
N LEU A 47 21.84 4.31 -12.29
CA LEU A 47 20.69 3.51 -11.83
C LEU A 47 21.15 2.35 -10.93
N ILE A 48 22.24 1.66 -11.27
CA ILE A 48 22.83 0.60 -10.45
C ILE A 48 23.41 1.17 -9.14
N ALA A 49 24.03 2.35 -9.17
CA ALA A 49 24.50 3.03 -7.96
C ALA A 49 23.34 3.51 -7.08
N LEU A 50 22.23 3.97 -7.65
CA LEU A 50 21.01 4.34 -6.93
C LEU A 50 20.33 3.13 -6.29
N ILE A 51 20.30 1.98 -6.99
CA ILE A 51 19.75 0.72 -6.46
C ILE A 51 20.66 0.15 -5.35
N LEU A 52 21.98 0.26 -5.47
CA LEU A 52 22.94 -0.15 -4.44
C LEU A 52 22.92 0.76 -3.20
N THR A 53 22.72 2.08 -3.35
CA THR A 53 22.58 2.98 -2.20
C THR A 53 21.24 2.80 -1.48
N ILE A 54 20.17 2.46 -2.19
CA ILE A 54 18.88 2.08 -1.58
C ILE A 54 19.02 0.76 -0.80
N PHE A 55 19.71 -0.25 -1.34
CA PHE A 55 19.96 -1.51 -0.65
C PHE A 55 20.89 -1.38 0.58
N LEU A 56 21.92 -0.52 0.51
CA LEU A 56 22.81 -0.23 1.64
C LEU A 56 22.15 0.64 2.74
N CYS A 57 21.17 1.47 2.36
CA CYS A 57 20.38 2.28 3.30
C CYS A 57 19.36 1.44 4.10
N GLN A 58 18.79 0.38 3.48
CA GLN A 58 17.91 -0.57 4.17
C GLN A 58 18.66 -1.49 5.14
N ALA A 59 19.90 -1.86 4.82
CA ALA A 59 20.74 -2.67 5.71
C ALA A 59 21.21 -1.91 6.97
N SER A 60 21.27 -0.58 6.93
CA SER A 60 21.69 0.26 8.07
C SER A 60 20.54 0.66 9.00
N HIS A 61 19.29 0.60 8.54
CA HIS A 61 18.10 0.79 9.40
C HIS A 61 17.66 -0.50 10.12
N ALA A 62 18.11 -1.67 9.67
CA ALA A 62 17.75 -2.95 10.30
C ALA A 62 18.54 -3.27 11.59
N GLN A 63 19.55 -2.46 11.96
CA GLN A 63 20.44 -2.75 13.08
C GLN A 63 20.35 -1.75 14.24
N SER A 64 19.54 -0.69 14.13
CA SER A 64 19.29 0.26 15.22
C SER A 64 18.09 -0.10 16.11
N ASP A 65 17.24 -1.05 15.72
CA ASP A 65 16.01 -1.37 16.45
C ASP A 65 16.12 -2.62 17.36
N ILE A 66 17.28 -3.27 17.40
CA ILE A 66 17.46 -4.54 18.14
C ILE A 66 18.13 -4.35 19.53
N SER A 67 18.56 -3.13 19.90
CA SER A 67 19.28 -2.91 21.18
C SER A 67 18.44 -2.41 22.36
N ASN A 68 17.13 -2.19 22.23
CA ASN A 68 16.32 -1.62 23.33
C ASN A 68 15.20 -2.51 23.89
N VAL A 69 15.08 -3.77 23.50
CA VAL A 69 14.07 -4.70 24.06
C VAL A 69 14.76 -5.83 24.82
N ALA A 70 15.42 -5.49 25.92
CA ALA A 70 15.82 -6.44 26.94
C ALA A 70 16.02 -5.70 28.27
N SER A 71 14.95 -5.08 28.77
CA SER A 71 14.81 -4.83 30.20
C SER A 71 13.53 -5.51 30.65
N ALA A 72 13.64 -6.78 31.01
CA ALA A 72 12.65 -7.43 31.84
C ALA A 72 12.62 -6.65 33.16
N SER A 73 11.62 -5.77 33.31
CA SER A 73 11.40 -5.06 34.55
C SER A 73 11.05 -6.10 35.62
N LYS A 74 11.87 -6.12 36.65
CA LYS A 74 11.67 -6.85 37.90
C LYS A 74 10.22 -6.59 38.38
N ILE A 75 9.43 -7.65 38.56
CA ILE A 75 8.06 -7.56 39.08
C ILE A 75 8.14 -7.02 40.51
N ASP A 76 7.73 -5.76 40.70
CA ASP A 76 7.57 -5.15 42.02
C ASP A 76 6.21 -5.60 42.58
N THR A 77 6.22 -6.24 43.74
CA THR A 77 5.06 -6.97 44.31
C THR A 77 4.06 -6.06 45.05
N ASN A 78 4.14 -4.76 44.80
CA ASN A 78 3.32 -3.72 45.42
C ASN A 78 2.31 -3.06 44.45
N ASP A 79 2.38 -3.37 43.15
CA ASP A 79 1.49 -2.80 42.13
C ASP A 79 0.20 -3.63 41.98
N LYS A 80 -0.92 -2.94 41.73
CA LYS A 80 -2.19 -3.51 41.27
C LYS A 80 -1.98 -4.07 39.87
N ASN A 81 -1.52 -5.31 39.80
CA ASN A 81 -1.35 -6.00 38.53
C ASN A 81 -2.73 -6.43 38.02
N VAL A 82 -3.04 -6.08 36.78
CA VAL A 82 -4.24 -6.53 36.07
C VAL A 82 -3.79 -7.33 34.85
N ILE A 83 -4.16 -8.60 34.82
CA ILE A 83 -3.87 -9.50 33.69
C ILE A 83 -5.08 -9.44 32.75
N VAL A 84 -4.82 -9.14 31.48
CA VAL A 84 -5.84 -8.94 30.46
C VAL A 84 -5.72 -9.99 29.38
N ASP A 85 -6.87 -10.56 29.02
CA ASP A 85 -7.08 -11.51 27.94
C ASP A 85 -8.13 -10.96 26.98
N VAL A 86 -7.84 -11.06 25.68
CA VAL A 86 -8.73 -10.59 24.61
C VAL A 86 -8.94 -11.73 23.64
N LEU A 87 -10.20 -12.08 23.44
CA LEU A 87 -10.64 -13.04 22.43
C LEU A 87 -11.50 -12.29 21.41
N ILE A 88 -11.13 -12.40 20.14
CA ILE A 88 -11.88 -11.84 19.02
C ILE A 88 -12.74 -12.98 18.49
N ASN A 89 -14.01 -12.99 18.89
CA ASN A 89 -14.94 -14.04 18.51
C ASN A 89 -15.18 -14.02 17.00
N GLU A 90 -15.37 -12.82 16.44
CA GLU A 90 -15.61 -12.60 15.01
C GLU A 90 -15.25 -11.17 14.63
N ILE A 91 -14.83 -10.96 13.38
CA ILE A 91 -14.76 -9.64 12.76
C ILE A 91 -15.69 -9.71 11.55
N TYR A 92 -16.72 -8.86 11.53
CA TYR A 92 -17.79 -8.92 10.55
C TYR A 92 -17.42 -8.18 9.26
N SER A 93 -16.88 -6.98 9.40
CA SER A 93 -16.53 -6.12 8.28
C SER A 93 -15.35 -5.22 8.66
N ILE A 94 -14.59 -4.85 7.66
CA ILE A 94 -13.54 -3.83 7.75
C ILE A 94 -13.90 -2.81 6.68
N ASP A 95 -14.26 -1.60 7.11
CA ASP A 95 -14.72 -0.54 6.22
C ASP A 95 -13.70 0.61 6.17
N PRO A 96 -12.86 0.66 5.13
CA PRO A 96 -11.96 1.77 4.92
C PRO A 96 -12.65 3.09 4.64
N VAL A 97 -13.89 3.07 4.13
CA VAL A 97 -14.67 4.27 3.77
C VAL A 97 -15.06 5.04 5.03
N GLU A 98 -15.66 4.32 5.98
CA GLU A 98 -16.13 4.90 7.26
C GLU A 98 -15.03 4.95 8.33
N GLY A 99 -13.89 4.29 8.08
CA GLY A 99 -12.74 4.30 8.98
C GLY A 99 -13.03 3.50 10.26
N ASP A 100 -13.65 2.35 10.09
CA ASP A 100 -14.04 1.46 11.18
C ASP A 100 -13.94 -0.02 10.80
N PHE A 101 -14.17 -0.86 11.80
CA PHE A 101 -14.44 -2.27 11.63
C PHE A 101 -15.45 -2.74 12.68
N LEU A 102 -16.28 -3.71 12.29
CA LEU A 102 -17.25 -4.34 13.17
C LEU A 102 -16.68 -5.64 13.72
N ALA A 103 -16.74 -5.82 15.04
CA ALA A 103 -16.24 -7.02 15.67
C ALA A 103 -17.03 -7.42 16.92
N ASP A 104 -17.03 -8.72 17.18
CA ASP A 104 -17.47 -9.35 18.40
C ASP A 104 -16.25 -9.77 19.21
N VAL A 105 -16.08 -9.19 20.39
CA VAL A 105 -14.87 -9.32 21.21
C VAL A 105 -15.25 -9.65 22.65
N THR A 106 -14.60 -10.68 23.20
CA THR A 106 -14.63 -10.98 24.63
C THR A 106 -13.37 -10.41 25.30
N LEU A 107 -13.58 -9.51 26.25
CA LEU A 107 -12.54 -8.98 27.13
C LEU A 107 -12.64 -9.67 28.48
N SER A 108 -11.59 -10.34 28.91
CA SER A 108 -11.47 -10.92 30.24
C SER A 108 -10.30 -10.31 30.98
N TYR A 109 -10.45 -10.02 32.26
CA TYR A 109 -9.31 -9.61 33.07
C TYR A 109 -9.43 -10.07 34.51
N GLU A 110 -8.25 -10.27 35.10
CA GLU A 110 -8.05 -10.73 36.47
C GLU A 110 -7.26 -9.67 37.23
N TRP A 111 -7.61 -9.41 38.49
CA TRP A 111 -6.93 -8.42 39.30
C TRP A 111 -6.91 -8.78 40.78
N ASN A 112 -6.04 -8.09 41.51
CA ASN A 112 -5.94 -8.14 42.96
C ASN A 112 -6.47 -6.86 43.59
N ASN A 113 -7.30 -7.00 44.62
CA ASN A 113 -7.72 -5.85 45.42
C ASN A 113 -6.70 -5.64 46.55
N ARG A 114 -5.79 -4.67 46.39
CA ARG A 114 -4.80 -4.36 47.44
C ARG A 114 -4.80 -2.93 47.96
N SER A 115 -5.69 -2.04 47.51
CA SER A 115 -5.90 -0.77 48.21
C SER A 115 -7.34 -0.26 48.09
N ASN A 116 -8.16 -0.60 49.09
CA ASN A 116 -8.62 0.37 50.07
C ASN A 116 -9.39 -0.37 51.18
N THR A 117 -8.89 -0.26 52.41
CA THR A 117 -9.62 -0.60 53.64
C THR A 117 -10.96 0.14 53.80
N GLU A 118 -11.27 1.09 52.90
CA GLU A 118 -12.52 1.84 52.85
C GLU A 118 -13.55 1.30 51.82
N ALA A 119 -13.14 0.50 50.82
CA ALA A 119 -14.06 -0.15 49.86
C ALA A 119 -14.84 -1.32 50.50
N LEU A 120 -14.47 -1.71 51.72
CA LEU A 120 -15.14 -2.72 52.54
C LEU A 120 -16.49 -2.25 53.14
N LYS A 121 -17.03 -1.10 52.70
CA LYS A 121 -18.29 -0.52 53.22
C LYS A 121 -19.46 -0.59 52.22
N THR A 122 -19.24 -1.10 51.02
CA THR A 122 -20.30 -1.34 50.01
C THR A 122 -20.73 -2.81 50.04
N ASP A 123 -22.03 -3.05 49.82
CA ASP A 123 -22.66 -4.39 49.86
C ASP A 123 -22.10 -5.37 48.81
N ASP A 124 -21.34 -4.89 47.82
CA ASP A 124 -20.59 -5.71 46.87
C ASP A 124 -19.15 -5.16 46.66
N PRO A 125 -18.14 -5.72 47.35
CA PRO A 125 -16.74 -5.29 47.23
C PRO A 125 -16.13 -5.60 45.85
N MET A 126 -16.68 -6.56 45.10
CA MET A 126 -16.19 -6.93 43.78
C MET A 126 -16.45 -5.82 42.77
N LEU A 127 -17.69 -5.30 42.71
CA LEU A 127 -18.07 -4.19 41.84
C LEU A 127 -17.31 -2.90 42.16
N SER A 128 -17.04 -2.65 43.46
CA SER A 128 -16.36 -1.44 43.92
C SER A 128 -14.86 -1.39 43.58
N SER A 129 -14.25 -2.53 43.26
CA SER A 129 -12.80 -2.66 43.03
C SER A 129 -12.43 -2.99 41.58
N ASP A 130 -13.43 -3.06 40.69
CA ASP A 130 -13.23 -3.32 39.27
C ASP A 130 -12.39 -2.20 38.61
N PRO A 131 -11.26 -2.53 37.96
CA PRO A 131 -10.45 -1.54 37.24
C PRO A 131 -11.14 -0.91 36.02
N LEU A 132 -12.26 -1.47 35.55
CA LEU A 132 -13.05 -1.00 34.41
C LEU A 132 -12.19 -0.71 33.16
N ILE A 133 -11.77 -1.78 32.48
CA ILE A 133 -11.01 -1.65 31.23
C ILE A 133 -11.97 -1.41 30.06
N ASP A 134 -11.70 -0.35 29.29
CA ASP A 134 -12.46 0.06 28.12
C ASP A 134 -11.66 -0.09 26.83
N PHE A 135 -12.39 -0.18 25.72
CA PHE A 135 -11.83 0.00 24.39
C PHE A 135 -11.79 1.49 24.04
N VAL A 136 -10.59 2.06 23.91
CA VAL A 136 -10.39 3.49 23.63
C VAL A 136 -10.89 3.88 22.25
N ASN A 137 -10.79 2.96 21.29
CA ASN A 137 -11.27 3.17 19.93
C ASN A 137 -12.68 2.61 19.72
N ASP A 138 -13.50 2.50 20.76
CA ASP A 138 -14.92 2.23 20.56
C ASP A 138 -15.59 3.36 19.77
N ARG A 139 -16.61 3.02 19.00
CA ARG A 139 -17.55 3.98 18.39
C ARG A 139 -18.97 3.71 18.84
N ASP A 140 -19.38 2.43 18.82
CA ASP A 140 -20.69 1.98 19.28
C ASP A 140 -20.63 0.50 19.71
N LEU A 141 -20.23 0.24 20.96
CA LEU A 141 -20.14 -1.12 21.50
C LEU A 141 -21.34 -1.45 22.40
N ASN A 142 -21.96 -2.57 22.10
CA ASN A 142 -23.03 -3.14 22.92
C ASN A 142 -22.47 -4.27 23.79
N LEU A 143 -22.63 -4.14 25.12
CA LEU A 143 -22.35 -5.22 26.06
C LEU A 143 -23.42 -6.31 25.91
N ILE A 144 -23.02 -7.50 25.44
CA ILE A 144 -23.90 -8.66 25.28
C ILE A 144 -24.11 -9.34 26.63
N TRP A 145 -23.02 -9.64 27.33
CA TRP A 145 -23.05 -10.26 28.64
C TRP A 145 -21.81 -9.89 29.45
N GLU A 146 -21.98 -9.96 30.77
CA GLU A 146 -20.93 -9.82 31.77
C GLU A 146 -21.04 -11.01 32.72
N ASP A 147 -19.90 -11.60 33.05
CA ASP A 147 -19.79 -12.73 33.96
C ASP A 147 -18.63 -12.54 34.93
N TYR A 148 -18.91 -12.74 36.21
CA TYR A 148 -17.93 -12.70 37.28
C TYR A 148 -17.62 -14.14 37.70
N GLY A 149 -16.36 -14.52 37.55
CA GLY A 149 -15.93 -15.91 37.70
C GLY A 149 -14.76 -16.06 38.66
N GLU A 150 -14.35 -17.31 38.85
CA GLU A 150 -13.12 -17.62 39.55
C GLU A 150 -11.90 -17.25 38.67
N PRO A 151 -10.85 -16.65 39.26
CA PRO A 151 -9.62 -16.36 38.54
C PRO A 151 -8.92 -17.65 38.10
N THR A 152 -8.35 -17.60 36.91
CA THR A 152 -7.57 -18.68 36.30
C THR A 152 -6.13 -18.66 36.85
N SER A 153 -5.62 -17.47 37.17
CA SER A 153 -4.28 -17.29 37.74
C SER A 153 -4.30 -17.51 39.25
N PRO A 154 -3.41 -18.35 39.82
CA PRO A 154 -3.40 -18.68 41.25
C PRO A 154 -3.23 -17.46 42.18
N ASP A 155 -2.55 -16.42 41.69
CA ASP A 155 -2.23 -15.22 42.47
C ASP A 155 -3.27 -14.11 42.35
N MET A 156 -4.37 -14.33 41.60
CA MET A 156 -5.43 -13.35 41.38
C MET A 156 -6.64 -13.61 42.27
N GLN A 157 -7.36 -12.55 42.64
CA GLN A 157 -8.51 -12.63 43.54
C GLN A 157 -9.86 -12.53 42.82
N TYR A 158 -9.92 -11.71 41.77
CA TYR A 158 -11.15 -11.43 41.04
C TYR A 158 -10.94 -11.63 39.55
N ARG A 159 -12.00 -12.06 38.87
CA ARG A 159 -12.06 -12.16 37.41
C ARG A 159 -13.40 -11.65 36.93
N VAL A 160 -13.37 -10.90 35.83
CA VAL A 160 -14.57 -10.54 35.07
C VAL A 160 -14.32 -10.82 33.61
N SER A 161 -15.37 -11.26 32.93
CA SER A 161 -15.40 -11.46 31.48
C SER A 161 -16.58 -10.69 30.91
N ARG A 162 -16.35 -9.94 29.83
CA ARG A 162 -17.37 -9.15 29.13
C ARG A 162 -17.30 -9.43 27.65
N ARG A 163 -18.45 -9.71 27.02
CA ARG A 163 -18.54 -9.80 25.56
C ARG A 163 -19.21 -8.57 25.00
N TYR A 164 -18.53 -7.93 24.06
CA TYR A 164 -18.99 -6.76 23.35
C TYR A 164 -19.21 -7.10 21.88
N ASN A 165 -20.21 -6.47 21.28
CA ASN A 165 -20.40 -6.49 19.83
C ASN A 165 -20.68 -5.07 19.36
N GLY A 166 -19.96 -4.65 18.33
CA GLY A 166 -20.20 -3.36 17.70
C GLY A 166 -18.99 -2.84 16.96
N GLU A 167 -18.86 -1.53 16.97
CA GLU A 167 -18.00 -0.80 16.04
C GLU A 167 -16.76 -0.20 16.71
N PHE A 168 -15.62 -0.36 16.05
CA PHE A 168 -14.33 0.17 16.45
C PHE A 168 -13.77 1.10 15.39
N SER A 169 -13.30 2.27 15.80
CA SER A 169 -12.59 3.18 14.90
C SER A 169 -11.22 2.62 14.53
N ALA A 170 -10.89 2.72 13.25
CA ALA A 170 -9.60 2.35 12.68
C ALA A 170 -9.11 3.37 11.66
N TYR A 171 -7.81 3.39 11.43
CA TYR A 171 -7.19 4.18 10.37
C TYR A 171 -6.60 3.24 9.33
N PHE A 172 -6.95 3.46 8.06
CA PHE A 172 -6.49 2.65 6.94
C PHE A 172 -5.61 3.47 6.00
N ASP A 173 -4.44 2.92 5.64
CA ASP A 173 -3.57 3.49 4.62
C ASP A 173 -3.85 2.84 3.28
N LEU A 174 -4.56 3.56 2.41
CA LEU A 174 -4.98 3.08 1.09
C LEU A 174 -4.01 3.47 -0.03
N SER A 175 -2.83 4.01 0.30
CA SER A 175 -1.84 4.43 -0.70
C SER A 175 -1.50 3.31 -1.68
N LYS A 176 -1.50 2.05 -1.22
CA LYS A 176 -1.22 0.85 -2.01
C LYS A 176 -2.45 0.12 -2.53
N PHE A 177 -3.66 0.65 -2.33
CA PHE A 177 -4.91 0.00 -2.76
C PHE A 177 -4.87 -0.41 -4.25
N PRO A 178 -5.32 -1.63 -4.61
CA PRO A 178 -5.95 -2.67 -3.76
C PRO A 178 -4.95 -3.66 -3.13
N PHE A 179 -3.63 -3.40 -3.24
CA PHE A 179 -2.55 -4.26 -2.73
C PHE A 179 -2.07 -3.83 -1.35
N ASP A 180 -2.97 -3.27 -0.55
CA ASP A 180 -2.71 -2.71 0.76
C ASP A 180 -2.67 -3.76 1.87
N THR A 181 -1.91 -3.44 2.92
CA THR A 181 -1.86 -4.19 4.18
C THR A 181 -2.26 -3.23 5.29
N GLN A 182 -3.20 -3.65 6.13
CA GLN A 182 -3.77 -2.82 7.18
C GLN A 182 -3.45 -3.36 8.58
N GLN A 183 -3.47 -2.46 9.56
CA GLN A 183 -3.32 -2.77 10.98
C GLN A 183 -4.64 -2.48 11.69
N ILE A 184 -5.26 -3.53 12.19
CA ILE A 184 -6.52 -3.49 12.93
C ILE A 184 -6.19 -3.59 14.41
N LYS A 185 -6.57 -2.57 15.18
CA LYS A 185 -6.12 -2.42 16.57
C LYS A 185 -7.31 -2.43 17.51
N LEU A 186 -7.22 -3.23 18.57
CA LEU A 186 -8.04 -3.06 19.76
C LEU A 186 -7.18 -2.36 20.80
N ILE A 187 -7.64 -1.19 21.28
CA ILE A 187 -6.89 -0.35 22.20
C ILE A 187 -7.56 -0.41 23.56
N LEU A 188 -6.88 -0.96 24.56
CA LEU A 188 -7.41 -1.16 25.90
C LEU A 188 -6.75 -0.20 26.89
N GLU A 189 -7.56 0.45 27.70
CA GLU A 189 -7.11 1.38 28.73
C GLU A 189 -8.10 1.38 29.92
N PRO A 190 -7.64 1.60 31.17
CA PRO A 190 -8.56 1.75 32.29
C PRO A 190 -9.40 3.03 32.16
N ARG A 191 -10.70 2.94 32.43
CA ARG A 191 -11.66 4.05 32.35
C ARG A 191 -11.29 5.21 33.28
N HIS A 192 -10.87 4.87 34.49
CA HIS A 192 -10.55 5.85 35.52
C HIS A 192 -9.06 6.13 35.59
N ASN A 193 -8.73 7.34 36.07
CA ASN A 193 -7.36 7.80 36.16
C ASN A 193 -6.58 6.89 37.11
N THR A 194 -5.78 6.02 36.52
CA THR A 194 -4.96 5.08 37.24
C THR A 194 -3.97 5.86 38.10
N THR A 195 -3.93 5.59 39.40
CA THR A 195 -2.77 5.97 40.21
C THR A 195 -1.53 5.30 39.60
N LYS A 196 -0.30 5.75 39.93
CA LYS A 196 0.95 5.13 39.45
C LYS A 196 1.06 3.60 39.71
N GLU A 197 0.10 3.02 40.42
CA GLU A 197 0.12 1.68 40.99
C GLU A 197 -0.64 0.64 40.17
N THR A 198 -1.40 0.96 39.10
CA THR A 198 -2.02 -0.12 38.29
C THR A 198 -1.24 -0.36 37.02
N THR A 199 -0.79 -1.59 36.86
CA THR A 199 -0.08 -2.06 35.67
C THR A 199 -1.04 -2.97 34.89
N LEU A 200 -1.21 -2.67 33.60
CA LEU A 200 -1.90 -3.58 32.70
C LEU A 200 -0.88 -4.48 32.02
N MET A 201 -1.11 -5.79 32.05
CA MET A 201 -0.28 -6.76 31.36
C MET A 201 -1.16 -7.74 30.60
N PHE A 202 -0.71 -8.17 29.43
CA PHE A 202 -1.32 -9.33 28.79
C PHE A 202 -1.01 -10.59 29.57
N ASN A 203 -1.85 -11.61 29.43
CA ASN A 203 -1.56 -12.94 29.95
C ASN A 203 -0.19 -13.43 29.46
N PRO A 204 0.73 -13.80 30.37
CA PRO A 204 2.07 -14.25 30.01
C PRO A 204 2.09 -15.45 29.05
N GLN A 205 1.05 -16.29 29.07
CA GLN A 205 0.93 -17.40 28.14
C GLN A 205 0.72 -16.91 26.71
N LEU A 206 -0.10 -15.87 26.52
CA LEU A 206 -0.30 -15.25 25.21
C LEU A 206 0.94 -14.48 24.76
N SER A 207 1.56 -13.70 25.65
CA SER A 207 2.73 -12.88 25.27
C SER A 207 3.93 -13.69 24.77
N ASN A 208 4.00 -14.97 25.11
CA ASN A 208 5.06 -15.89 24.67
C ASN A 208 4.75 -16.62 23.36
N LEU A 209 3.54 -16.46 22.79
CA LEU A 209 3.14 -17.11 21.55
C LEU A 209 3.74 -16.40 20.33
N GLY A 210 4.06 -17.19 19.30
CA GLY A 210 4.40 -16.65 17.98
C GLY A 210 3.18 -16.00 17.31
N SER A 211 3.41 -15.09 16.36
CA SER A 211 2.34 -14.29 15.71
C SER A 211 1.20 -15.12 15.11
N THR A 212 1.49 -16.26 14.48
CA THR A 212 0.46 -17.15 13.90
C THR A 212 -0.31 -17.90 14.99
N GLN A 213 0.36 -18.30 16.07
CA GLN A 213 -0.28 -18.95 17.21
C GLN A 213 -1.19 -17.98 17.97
N LEU A 214 -0.79 -16.71 18.07
CA LEU A 214 -1.62 -15.63 18.61
C LEU A 214 -2.92 -15.48 17.80
N ILE A 215 -2.84 -15.45 16.47
CA ILE A 215 -4.04 -15.42 15.61
C ILE A 215 -4.93 -16.62 15.89
N ASP A 216 -4.38 -17.83 15.85
CA ASP A 216 -5.14 -19.07 16.05
C ASP A 216 -5.78 -19.17 17.45
N THR A 217 -5.22 -18.48 18.44
CA THR A 217 -5.70 -18.47 19.83
C THR A 217 -6.73 -17.36 20.05
N MET A 218 -6.52 -16.18 19.46
CA MET A 218 -7.39 -15.01 19.63
C MET A 218 -8.58 -14.99 18.70
N ILE A 219 -8.46 -15.60 17.52
CA ILE A 219 -9.52 -15.71 16.53
C ILE A 219 -9.83 -17.21 16.41
N PRO A 220 -10.92 -17.68 17.03
CA PRO A 220 -11.29 -19.10 16.97
C PRO A 220 -11.31 -19.55 15.51
N LYS A 221 -10.74 -20.72 15.20
CA LYS A 221 -10.89 -21.36 13.89
C LYS A 221 -12.32 -21.86 13.70
N ASN A 222 -13.25 -20.97 13.43
CA ASN A 222 -14.60 -21.33 13.04
C ASN A 222 -14.62 -21.59 11.52
N GLU A 223 -15.65 -22.29 11.03
CA GLU A 223 -15.88 -22.54 9.59
C GLU A 223 -15.99 -21.25 8.73
N TYR A 224 -15.99 -20.08 9.37
CA TYR A 224 -16.20 -18.75 8.77
C TYR A 224 -14.96 -17.83 8.83
N ASN A 225 -13.76 -18.36 9.09
CA ASN A 225 -12.52 -17.59 9.33
C ASN A 225 -11.92 -16.80 8.14
N GLY A 226 -12.69 -16.53 7.10
CA GLY A 226 -12.36 -15.50 6.15
C GLY A 226 -13.33 -14.35 6.35
N ILE A 227 -12.87 -13.23 6.91
CA ILE A 227 -13.55 -11.96 6.61
C ILE A 227 -13.51 -11.87 5.08
N ASP A 228 -14.67 -11.71 4.46
CA ASP A 228 -14.74 -11.58 3.02
C ASP A 228 -13.79 -10.46 2.58
N GLY A 229 -12.79 -10.83 1.78
CA GLY A 229 -11.81 -9.89 1.25
C GLY A 229 -10.55 -9.61 2.07
N TRP A 230 -10.30 -10.29 3.22
CA TRP A 230 -9.09 -10.06 4.03
C TRP A 230 -8.39 -11.34 4.51
N LYS A 231 -7.05 -11.28 4.63
CA LYS A 231 -6.20 -12.38 5.11
C LYS A 231 -5.28 -11.91 6.24
N PHE A 232 -5.49 -12.45 7.44
CA PHE A 232 -4.63 -12.17 8.60
C PHE A 232 -3.25 -12.81 8.44
N LYS A 233 -2.20 -12.00 8.65
CA LYS A 233 -0.79 -12.42 8.53
C LYS A 233 -0.09 -12.57 9.87
N SER A 234 -0.31 -11.62 10.77
CA SER A 234 0.35 -11.59 12.07
C SER A 234 -0.51 -10.89 13.10
N ALA A 235 -0.40 -11.33 14.35
CA ALA A 235 -0.89 -10.62 15.51
C ALA A 235 0.29 -10.25 16.41
N GLN A 236 0.18 -9.11 17.10
CA GLN A 236 1.14 -8.66 18.10
C GLN A 236 0.40 -8.11 19.32
N LEU A 237 0.96 -8.34 20.51
CA LEU A 237 0.49 -7.79 21.77
C LEU A 237 1.50 -6.74 22.24
N ILE A 238 1.06 -5.49 22.39
CA ILE A 238 1.94 -4.37 22.73
C ILE A 238 1.43 -3.70 24.00
N ALA A 239 2.25 -3.71 25.05
CA ALA A 239 2.02 -2.91 26.26
C ALA A 239 2.80 -1.59 26.13
N LYS A 240 2.13 -0.47 26.37
CA LYS A 240 2.74 0.87 26.33
C LYS A 240 2.12 1.81 27.35
N GLU A 241 2.81 2.90 27.63
CA GLU A 241 2.30 3.99 28.45
C GLU A 241 1.82 5.14 27.56
N GLN A 242 0.61 5.66 27.83
CA GLN A 242 0.03 6.78 27.12
C GLN A 242 0.03 8.04 27.98
N ASN A 243 0.76 9.06 27.55
CA ASN A 243 0.72 10.37 28.18
C ASN A 243 -0.48 11.18 27.68
N TYR A 244 -1.19 11.81 28.62
CA TYR A 244 -2.28 12.73 28.33
C TYR A 244 -2.02 14.10 28.94
N VAL A 245 -2.35 15.15 28.18
CA VAL A 245 -2.30 16.52 28.69
C VAL A 245 -3.28 16.64 29.86
N GLY A 246 -2.81 17.16 31.00
CA GLY A 246 -3.62 17.35 32.19
C GLY A 246 -3.71 16.13 33.14
N ARG A 247 -3.11 14.98 32.80
CA ARG A 247 -2.93 13.87 33.75
C ARG A 247 -1.57 13.95 34.43
N ALA A 248 -1.55 13.62 35.72
CA ALA A 248 -0.33 13.61 36.53
C ALA A 248 0.57 12.38 36.29
N ALA A 249 0.01 11.31 35.72
CA ALA A 249 0.72 10.07 35.40
C ALA A 249 0.29 9.56 34.01
N PRO A 250 1.17 8.82 33.32
CA PRO A 250 0.79 8.10 32.11
C PRO A 250 -0.28 7.05 32.43
N SER A 251 -1.16 6.80 31.47
CA SER A 251 -2.17 5.73 31.53
C SER A 251 -1.58 4.46 30.91
N PRO A 252 -1.67 3.29 31.58
CA PRO A 252 -1.25 2.03 30.99
C PRO A 252 -2.19 1.67 29.84
N ARG A 253 -1.61 1.26 28.71
CA ARG A 253 -2.37 0.94 27.49
C ARG A 253 -1.89 -0.37 26.89
N LEU A 254 -2.84 -1.23 26.57
CA LEU A 254 -2.60 -2.47 25.87
C LEU A 254 -3.15 -2.37 24.44
N LEU A 255 -2.41 -2.92 23.48
CA LEU A 255 -2.83 -2.99 22.08
C LEU A 255 -2.80 -4.43 21.62
N VAL A 256 -3.91 -4.89 21.04
CA VAL A 256 -3.94 -6.07 20.19
C VAL A 256 -3.85 -5.57 18.75
N ASP A 257 -2.73 -5.82 18.09
CA ASP A 257 -2.45 -5.35 16.72
C ASP A 257 -2.52 -6.53 15.74
N LEU A 258 -3.55 -6.56 14.90
CA LEU A 258 -3.74 -7.54 13.84
C LEU A 258 -3.34 -6.95 12.50
N THR A 259 -2.41 -7.61 11.81
CA THR A 259 -2.03 -7.26 10.44
C THR A 259 -2.81 -8.10 9.44
N ALA A 260 -3.54 -7.45 8.54
CA ALA A 260 -4.35 -8.08 7.51
C ALA A 260 -4.02 -7.57 6.11
N ASP A 261 -3.93 -8.47 5.14
CA ASP A 261 -3.79 -8.17 3.72
C ASP A 261 -5.16 -8.18 3.04
N ARG A 262 -5.40 -7.23 2.13
CA ARG A 262 -6.58 -7.28 1.27
C ARG A 262 -6.45 -8.40 0.23
N GLU A 263 -7.52 -9.14 0.02
CA GLU A 263 -7.65 -10.10 -1.09
C GLU A 263 -7.83 -9.33 -2.41
N TYR A 264 -6.72 -9.02 -3.05
CA TYR A 264 -6.67 -8.17 -4.24
C TYR A 264 -7.04 -8.88 -5.55
N SER A 265 -7.30 -10.20 -5.51
CA SER A 265 -7.50 -11.04 -6.71
C SER A 265 -8.66 -10.54 -7.57
N HIS A 266 -9.81 -10.25 -6.94
CA HIS A 266 -10.98 -9.69 -7.60
C HIS A 266 -10.65 -8.37 -8.34
N TYR A 267 -10.03 -7.41 -7.65
CA TYR A 267 -9.64 -6.12 -8.22
C TYR A 267 -8.66 -6.26 -9.38
N THR A 268 -7.75 -7.24 -9.31
CA THR A 268 -6.75 -7.47 -10.35
C THR A 268 -7.40 -7.99 -11.65
N TYR A 269 -8.23 -9.02 -11.54
CA TYR A 269 -8.83 -9.65 -12.71
C TYR A 269 -9.98 -8.85 -13.31
N LEU A 270 -10.75 -8.14 -12.48
CA LEU A 270 -11.91 -7.39 -12.98
C LEU A 270 -11.56 -5.94 -13.28
N VAL A 271 -11.08 -5.20 -12.28
CA VAL A 271 -10.91 -3.74 -12.40
C VAL A 271 -9.66 -3.38 -13.19
N ILE A 272 -8.48 -3.88 -12.76
CA ILE A 272 -7.20 -3.55 -13.39
C ILE A 272 -7.15 -4.05 -14.83
N SER A 273 -7.64 -5.26 -15.08
CA SER A 273 -7.68 -5.82 -16.44
C SER A 273 -8.64 -5.05 -17.35
N LEU A 274 -9.80 -4.60 -16.84
CA LEU A 274 -10.74 -3.77 -17.61
C LEU A 274 -10.13 -2.42 -17.99
N ILE A 275 -9.49 -1.72 -17.04
CA ILE A 275 -8.77 -0.47 -17.30
C ILE A 275 -7.69 -0.69 -18.38
N PHE A 276 -6.94 -1.77 -18.27
CA PHE A 276 -5.92 -2.14 -19.25
C PHE A 276 -6.53 -2.39 -20.65
N PHE A 277 -7.63 -3.14 -20.77
CA PHE A 277 -8.26 -3.38 -22.07
C PHE A 277 -8.84 -2.10 -22.70
N ILE A 278 -9.50 -1.24 -21.91
CA ILE A 278 -9.98 0.06 -22.38
C ILE A 278 -8.82 0.90 -22.94
N SER A 279 -7.70 0.92 -22.23
CA SER A 279 -6.51 1.65 -22.68
C SER A 279 -5.88 1.08 -23.95
N LEU A 280 -5.90 -0.25 -24.14
CA LEU A 280 -5.42 -0.87 -25.38
C LEU A 280 -6.30 -0.51 -26.58
N ILE A 281 -7.62 -0.45 -26.39
CA ILE A 281 -8.57 -0.05 -27.45
C ILE A 281 -8.33 1.40 -27.89
N CYS A 282 -7.77 2.26 -27.04
CA CYS A 282 -7.39 3.63 -27.42
C CYS A 282 -6.45 3.67 -28.64
N PHE A 283 -5.55 2.69 -28.77
CA PHE A 283 -4.63 2.62 -29.91
C PHE A 283 -5.32 2.23 -31.22
N SER A 284 -6.56 1.73 -31.18
CA SER A 284 -7.36 1.47 -32.39
C SER A 284 -7.59 2.74 -33.22
N ALA A 285 -7.56 3.92 -32.59
CA ALA A 285 -7.72 5.22 -33.27
C ALA A 285 -6.66 5.44 -34.38
N TYR A 286 -5.46 4.88 -34.23
CA TYR A 286 -4.40 4.99 -35.23
C TYR A 286 -4.66 4.15 -36.49
N PHE A 287 -5.54 3.15 -36.42
CA PHE A 287 -5.86 2.29 -37.56
C PHE A 287 -6.92 2.90 -38.49
N PHE A 288 -7.65 3.92 -38.05
CA PHE A 288 -8.56 4.67 -38.91
C PHE A 288 -7.79 5.51 -39.92
N PRO A 289 -8.35 5.83 -41.11
CA PRO A 289 -7.73 6.75 -42.05
C PRO A 289 -7.43 8.11 -41.41
N ILE A 290 -6.31 8.74 -41.78
CA ILE A 290 -5.86 10.03 -41.23
C ILE A 290 -6.83 11.16 -41.58
N GLU A 291 -7.53 11.00 -42.70
CA GLU A 291 -8.49 11.98 -43.20
C GLU A 291 -9.75 12.05 -42.33
N ASP A 292 -10.14 10.91 -41.74
CA ASP A 292 -11.34 10.75 -40.92
C ASP A 292 -11.06 11.01 -39.44
N ILE A 293 -10.81 12.28 -39.14
CA ILE A 293 -10.64 12.76 -37.76
C ILE A 293 -11.92 12.60 -36.94
N GLY A 294 -13.09 12.64 -37.57
CA GLY A 294 -14.38 12.52 -36.91
C GLY A 294 -14.52 11.18 -36.19
N SER A 295 -14.32 10.08 -36.92
CA SER A 295 -14.37 8.72 -36.36
C SER A 295 -13.32 8.49 -35.29
N ARG A 296 -12.09 9.02 -35.49
CA ARG A 296 -11.00 8.91 -34.51
C ARG A 296 -11.35 9.60 -33.18
N LEU A 297 -11.81 10.85 -33.24
CA LEU A 297 -12.19 11.59 -32.04
C LEU A 297 -13.43 10.98 -31.37
N GLN A 298 -14.37 10.43 -32.15
CA GLN A 298 -15.53 9.74 -31.61
C GLN A 298 -15.14 8.52 -30.76
N VAL A 299 -14.24 7.66 -31.25
CA VAL A 299 -13.76 6.51 -30.47
C VAL A 299 -13.00 6.96 -29.23
N LEU A 300 -12.10 7.94 -29.36
CA LEU A 300 -11.29 8.43 -28.22
C LEU A 300 -12.14 9.08 -27.12
N THR A 301 -13.15 9.87 -27.51
CA THR A 301 -14.08 10.49 -26.55
C THR A 301 -14.99 9.47 -25.88
N ALA A 302 -15.46 8.45 -26.61
CA ALA A 302 -16.22 7.35 -26.03
C ALA A 302 -15.40 6.54 -25.01
N LEU A 303 -14.11 6.30 -25.29
CA LEU A 303 -13.22 5.60 -24.36
C LEU A 303 -12.89 6.43 -23.12
N LEU A 304 -12.74 7.75 -23.25
CA LEU A 304 -12.59 8.64 -22.10
C LEU A 304 -13.82 8.56 -21.19
N LEU A 305 -15.03 8.61 -21.77
CA LEU A 305 -16.27 8.49 -21.00
C LEU A 305 -16.39 7.12 -20.32
N ALA A 306 -16.02 6.04 -21.02
CA ALA A 306 -16.01 4.70 -20.46
C ALA A 306 -15.02 4.57 -19.28
N LEU A 307 -13.81 5.13 -19.42
CA LEU A 307 -12.82 5.13 -18.35
C LEU A 307 -13.30 5.93 -17.13
N THR A 308 -13.92 7.09 -17.35
CA THR A 308 -14.52 7.90 -16.28
C THR A 308 -15.68 7.19 -15.59
N ALA A 309 -16.53 6.47 -16.34
CA ALA A 309 -17.58 5.66 -15.74
C ALA A 309 -17.01 4.54 -14.85
N VAL A 310 -15.97 3.83 -15.32
CA VAL A 310 -15.29 2.82 -14.50
C VAL A 310 -14.64 3.44 -13.27
N GLN A 311 -14.08 4.64 -13.37
CA GLN A 311 -13.52 5.35 -12.22
C GLN A 311 -14.57 5.62 -11.14
N PHE A 312 -15.77 6.07 -11.50
CA PHE A 312 -16.84 6.31 -10.52
C PHE A 312 -17.26 5.03 -9.80
N VAL A 313 -17.42 3.92 -10.53
CA VAL A 313 -17.77 2.62 -9.92
C VAL A 313 -16.70 2.18 -8.90
N VAL A 314 -15.42 2.43 -9.19
CA VAL A 314 -14.34 2.10 -8.25
C VAL A 314 -14.31 3.04 -7.04
N TYR A 315 -14.69 4.30 -7.22
CA TYR A 315 -14.66 5.32 -6.17
C TYR A 315 -15.83 5.20 -5.18
N ASP A 316 -16.92 4.57 -5.57
CA ASP A 316 -18.02 4.26 -4.65
C ASP A 316 -17.55 3.33 -3.51
N ASP A 317 -16.50 2.54 -3.73
CA ASP A 317 -15.90 1.61 -2.76
C ASP A 317 -14.71 2.19 -1.98
N LEU A 318 -14.36 3.47 -2.19
CA LEU A 318 -13.17 4.11 -1.60
C LEU A 318 -13.54 5.37 -0.79
N PRO A 319 -12.97 5.57 0.42
CA PRO A 319 -13.11 6.84 1.13
C PRO A 319 -12.56 8.00 0.32
N THR A 320 -13.07 9.19 0.60
CA THR A 320 -12.41 10.43 0.19
C THR A 320 -11.10 10.62 0.95
N ILE A 321 -9.97 10.26 0.34
CA ILE A 321 -8.63 10.39 0.92
C ILE A 321 -7.85 11.56 0.30
N PRO A 322 -6.95 12.22 1.07
CA PRO A 322 -6.23 13.42 0.61
C PRO A 322 -4.99 13.10 -0.24
N TYR A 323 -4.72 11.82 -0.53
CA TYR A 323 -3.54 11.36 -1.26
C TYR A 323 -3.94 10.44 -2.42
N LEU A 324 -3.02 10.28 -3.38
CA LEU A 324 -3.21 9.41 -4.54
C LEU A 324 -2.95 7.95 -4.17
N THR A 325 -3.89 7.08 -4.48
CA THR A 325 -3.72 5.62 -4.43
C THR A 325 -3.00 5.11 -5.68
N ARG A 326 -2.56 3.84 -5.65
CA ARG A 326 -2.04 3.18 -6.86
C ARG A 326 -3.09 3.11 -7.96
N ILE A 327 -4.35 2.82 -7.64
CA ILE A 327 -5.41 2.77 -8.65
C ILE A 327 -5.64 4.16 -9.30
N ASP A 328 -5.51 5.25 -8.54
CA ASP A 328 -5.57 6.61 -9.08
C ASP A 328 -4.44 6.88 -10.06
N LEU A 329 -3.21 6.45 -9.74
CA LEU A 329 -2.07 6.56 -10.64
C LEU A 329 -2.29 5.76 -11.93
N MET A 330 -2.99 4.62 -11.86
CA MET A 330 -3.35 3.83 -13.04
C MET A 330 -4.37 4.57 -13.92
N PHE A 331 -5.45 5.09 -13.34
CA PHE A 331 -6.41 5.93 -14.05
C PHE A 331 -5.74 7.16 -14.68
N LEU A 332 -4.90 7.87 -13.92
CA LEU A 332 -4.16 9.03 -14.40
C LEU A 332 -3.26 8.67 -15.59
N SER A 333 -2.55 7.54 -15.53
CA SER A 333 -1.72 7.07 -16.65
C SER A 333 -2.55 6.81 -17.91
N CYS A 334 -3.76 6.26 -17.76
CA CYS A 334 -4.69 6.02 -18.87
C CYS A 334 -5.23 7.33 -19.44
N TYR A 335 -5.61 8.30 -18.59
CA TYR A 335 -6.06 9.62 -19.04
C TYR A 335 -4.96 10.37 -19.80
N VAL A 336 -3.74 10.39 -19.28
CA VAL A 336 -2.60 11.02 -19.96
C VAL A 336 -2.33 10.34 -21.30
N CYS A 337 -2.44 9.01 -21.37
CA CYS A 337 -2.32 8.26 -22.62
C CYS A 337 -3.39 8.66 -23.63
N MET A 338 -4.67 8.63 -23.26
CA MET A 338 -5.78 8.99 -24.15
C MET A 338 -5.68 10.44 -24.63
N LEU A 339 -5.38 11.38 -23.74
CA LEU A 339 -5.17 12.79 -24.10
C LEU A 339 -3.98 12.96 -25.06
N SER A 340 -2.90 12.18 -24.86
CA SER A 340 -1.77 12.20 -25.78
C SER A 340 -2.15 11.69 -27.17
N VAL A 341 -2.95 10.62 -27.27
CA VAL A 341 -3.44 10.09 -28.56
C VAL A 341 -4.38 11.10 -29.25
N ILE A 342 -5.23 11.78 -28.50
CA ILE A 342 -6.07 12.88 -29.02
C ILE A 342 -5.19 14.01 -29.58
N ALA A 343 -4.21 14.46 -28.80
CA ALA A 343 -3.30 15.54 -29.21
C ALA A 343 -2.51 15.15 -30.48
N ILE A 344 -2.00 13.92 -30.55
CA ILE A 344 -1.31 13.39 -31.74
C ILE A 344 -2.26 13.36 -32.93
N THR A 345 -3.49 12.87 -32.77
CA THR A 345 -4.48 12.82 -33.84
C THR A 345 -4.76 14.20 -34.44
N VAL A 346 -4.96 15.20 -33.58
CA VAL A 346 -5.18 16.60 -34.01
C VAL A 346 -3.93 17.16 -34.70
N PHE A 347 -2.75 16.88 -34.15
CA PHE A 347 -1.48 17.34 -34.71
C PHE A 347 -1.20 16.73 -36.09
N VAL A 348 -1.46 15.43 -36.27
CA VAL A 348 -1.35 14.72 -37.56
C VAL A 348 -2.27 15.35 -38.59
N LYS A 349 -3.53 15.67 -38.23
CA LYS A 349 -4.47 16.37 -39.11
C LYS A 349 -3.97 17.76 -39.49
N TRP A 350 -3.37 18.50 -38.57
CA TRP A 350 -2.78 19.80 -38.89
C TRP A 350 -1.57 19.68 -39.82
N GLN A 351 -0.72 18.66 -39.65
CA GLN A 351 0.45 18.43 -40.50
C GLN A 351 0.09 18.05 -41.94
N ILE A 352 -1.02 17.34 -42.17
CA ILE A 352 -1.42 16.94 -43.53
C ILE A 352 -1.70 18.14 -44.44
N SER A 353 -2.04 19.30 -43.86
CA SER A 353 -2.24 20.54 -44.61
C SER A 353 -0.93 21.21 -45.02
N LYS A 354 0.21 20.84 -44.42
CA LYS A 354 1.50 21.55 -44.57
C LYS A 354 2.63 20.69 -45.12
N ARG A 355 2.50 19.37 -45.07
CA ARG A 355 3.56 18.41 -45.40
C ARG A 355 3.05 17.31 -46.31
N ASP A 356 3.98 16.62 -46.95
CA ASP A 356 3.69 15.46 -47.76
C ASP A 356 3.12 14.29 -46.95
N ARG A 357 2.17 13.57 -47.53
CA ARG A 357 1.39 12.50 -46.88
C ARG A 357 2.30 11.38 -46.37
N GLU A 358 3.32 11.00 -47.13
CA GLU A 358 4.23 9.92 -46.72
C GLU A 358 4.98 10.25 -45.42
N SER A 359 5.38 11.51 -45.26
CA SER A 359 6.09 11.96 -44.07
C SER A 359 5.19 11.94 -42.83
N VAL A 360 3.91 12.29 -43.01
CA VAL A 360 2.91 12.28 -41.93
C VAL A 360 2.59 10.84 -41.48
N VAL A 361 2.42 9.91 -42.43
CA VAL A 361 2.19 8.48 -42.11
C VAL A 361 3.37 7.87 -41.37
N LYS A 362 4.61 8.19 -41.78
CA LYS A 362 5.82 7.72 -41.08
C LYS A 362 5.87 8.24 -39.65
N PHE A 363 5.53 9.52 -39.44
CA PHE A 363 5.45 10.13 -38.12
C PHE A 363 4.38 9.46 -37.24
N GLU A 364 3.18 9.23 -37.77
CA GLU A 364 2.09 8.60 -37.01
C GLU A 364 2.45 7.17 -36.59
N LYS A 365 3.05 6.37 -37.47
CA LYS A 365 3.51 5.01 -37.11
C LYS A 365 4.55 5.03 -35.98
N ALA A 366 5.48 5.98 -36.02
CA ALA A 366 6.45 6.17 -34.95
C ALA A 366 5.78 6.63 -33.65
N ALA A 367 4.82 7.56 -33.73
CA ALA A 367 4.04 8.04 -32.61
C ALA A 367 3.25 6.91 -31.94
N MET A 368 2.53 6.10 -32.72
CA MET A 368 1.81 4.91 -32.26
C MET A 368 2.74 3.99 -31.45
N ILE A 369 3.85 3.54 -32.03
CA ILE A 369 4.79 2.63 -31.36
C ILE A 369 5.35 3.28 -30.07
N SER A 370 5.75 4.55 -30.14
CA SER A 370 6.30 5.24 -28.96
C SER A 370 5.28 5.38 -27.84
N THR A 371 4.05 5.80 -28.14
CA THR A 371 2.98 5.96 -27.15
C THR A 371 2.58 4.64 -26.53
N SER A 372 2.48 3.56 -27.32
CA SER A 372 2.18 2.23 -26.79
C SER A 372 3.28 1.69 -25.88
N ILE A 373 4.55 1.85 -26.25
CA ILE A 373 5.69 1.41 -25.40
C ILE A 373 5.74 2.23 -24.10
N ILE A 374 5.62 3.56 -24.19
CA ILE A 374 5.64 4.43 -23.01
C ILE A 374 4.47 4.09 -22.09
N PHE A 375 3.27 3.90 -22.64
CA PHE A 375 2.10 3.54 -21.85
C PHE A 375 2.25 2.18 -21.18
N CYS A 376 2.60 1.13 -21.93
CA CYS A 376 2.79 -0.21 -21.34
C CYS A 376 3.90 -0.19 -20.28
N GLY A 377 4.99 0.54 -20.50
CA GLY A 377 6.06 0.73 -19.52
C GLY A 377 5.60 1.45 -18.26
N ALA A 378 4.86 2.56 -18.41
CA ALA A 378 4.31 3.31 -17.28
C ALA A 378 3.28 2.49 -16.49
N PHE A 379 2.37 1.81 -17.19
CA PHE A 379 1.34 0.96 -16.59
C PHE A 379 1.97 -0.19 -15.80
N LEU A 380 2.97 -0.87 -16.38
CA LEU A 380 3.70 -1.93 -15.68
C LEU A 380 4.51 -1.38 -14.49
N ALA A 381 5.14 -0.21 -14.62
CA ALA A 381 5.89 0.40 -13.52
C ALA A 381 5.00 0.67 -12.30
N VAL A 382 3.77 1.16 -12.52
CA VAL A 382 2.79 1.39 -11.45
C VAL A 382 2.37 0.07 -10.77
N ASN A 383 2.29 -1.04 -11.52
CA ASN A 383 1.90 -2.35 -10.98
C ASN A 383 3.06 -3.13 -10.30
N VAL A 384 4.30 -2.95 -10.75
CA VAL A 384 5.46 -3.73 -10.28
C VAL A 384 6.14 -3.13 -9.05
N LEU A 385 6.02 -1.81 -8.84
CA LEU A 385 6.53 -1.14 -7.64
C LEU A 385 5.69 -1.57 -6.41
N ARG A 386 6.07 -2.70 -5.78
CA ARG A 386 5.48 -3.25 -4.55
C ARG A 386 5.81 -2.44 -3.31
#